data_AF-A0A7J6P3C1-F1
#
_entry.id   AF-A0A7J6P3C1-F1
#
_cell.length_a   1.000
_cell.length_b   1.000
_cell.length_c   1.000
_cell.angle_alpha   90.00
_cell.angle_beta   90.00
_cell.angle_gamma   90.00
#
_symmetry.space_group_name_H-M   'P 1'
#
loop_
_entity.id
_entity.type
_entity.pdbx_description
1 polymer ?
#
loop_
_entity_poly.entity_id
_entity_poly.type
_entity_poly.pdbx_seq_one_letter_code
_entity_poly.pdbx_strand_id
1 'polypeptide(L)'
;SAITLSLLQSDECGGLVSSLTTGIPLGPSSPPTRDERACRILDICMSLPVLRQFGLFTMVRRFLEYVKNLCFSSGMNVRPVYSLIGDSDVPGERVIYLAGYQGVGEVVVGGVGEGYARQGPSGDPRANINDPNIPMYGLFCIALAHGFFD
;
A
#
# COMPACT_ATOMS: atom_id res chain seq x y z
N SER A 1 -5.54 15.88 11.10
CA SER A 1 -5.11 14.51 10.71
C SER A 1 -6.28 13.54 10.52
N ALA A 2 -7.30 13.48 11.39
CA ALA A 2 -8.41 12.52 11.24
C ALA A 2 -9.21 12.68 9.93
N ILE A 3 -9.49 13.92 9.51
CA ILE A 3 -10.10 14.22 8.20
C ILE A 3 -9.22 13.70 7.07
N THR A 4 -7.90 13.91 7.14
CA THR A 4 -6.94 13.42 6.14
C THR A 4 -7.02 11.90 6.00
N LEU A 5 -6.94 11.16 7.11
CA LEU A 5 -7.10 9.70 7.08
C LEU A 5 -8.45 9.29 6.50
N SER A 6 -9.50 10.07 6.76
CA SER A 6 -10.82 9.79 6.23
C SER A 6 -10.88 9.92 4.70
N LEU A 7 -10.14 10.87 4.13
CA LEU A 7 -10.03 11.05 2.68
C LEU A 7 -9.18 9.98 1.98
N LEU A 8 -8.38 9.20 2.72
CA LEU A 8 -7.56 8.13 2.14
C LEU A 8 -8.37 6.85 1.86
N GLN A 9 -9.61 6.74 2.36
CA GLN A 9 -10.44 5.55 2.18
C GLN A 9 -11.34 5.67 0.94
N SER A 10 -11.41 4.60 0.15
CA SER A 10 -12.46 4.44 -0.86
C SER A 10 -13.79 4.12 -0.19
N ASP A 11 -14.79 4.98 -0.46
CA ASP A 11 -16.16 4.78 -0.02
C ASP A 11 -16.90 3.68 -0.81
N GLU A 12 -16.27 3.08 -1.81
CA GLU A 12 -16.81 1.94 -2.56
C GLU A 12 -16.17 0.62 -2.10
N CYS A 13 -14.84 0.58 -2.04
CA CYS A 13 -14.09 -0.66 -1.82
C CYS A 13 -13.65 -0.88 -0.36
N GLY A 14 -13.67 0.17 0.48
CA GLY A 14 -13.15 0.10 1.86
C GLY A 14 -11.62 0.07 1.98
N GLY A 15 -10.90 -0.04 0.85
CA GLY A 15 -9.46 0.06 0.78
C GLY A 15 -8.96 1.46 1.21
N LEU A 16 -7.79 1.49 1.84
CA LEU A 16 -7.09 2.69 2.27
C LEU A 16 -5.79 2.82 1.45
N VAL A 17 -5.44 4.02 1.02
CA VAL A 17 -4.12 4.27 0.41
C VAL A 17 -3.12 4.79 1.44
N SER A 18 -1.82 4.56 1.21
CA SER A 18 -0.77 5.17 2.01
C SER A 18 -0.77 6.70 1.91
N SER A 19 -0.98 7.24 0.71
CA SER A 19 -1.11 8.68 0.44
C SER A 19 -1.90 8.95 -0.85
N LEU A 20 -2.41 10.19 -1.01
CA LEU A 20 -3.00 10.69 -2.26
C LEU A 20 -1.99 11.38 -3.19
N THR A 21 -0.70 11.28 -2.86
CA THR A 21 0.39 11.91 -3.60
C THR A 21 1.23 10.88 -4.34
N THR A 22 1.98 11.31 -5.34
CA THR A 22 3.10 10.54 -5.89
C THR A 22 4.42 11.25 -5.55
N GLY A 23 5.51 10.51 -5.45
CA GLY A 23 6.85 11.07 -5.26
C GLY A 23 7.44 11.62 -6.55
N ILE A 24 8.56 12.33 -6.42
CA ILE A 24 9.50 12.66 -7.52
C ILE A 24 10.90 12.14 -7.14
N PRO A 25 11.75 11.71 -8.10
CA PRO A 25 13.11 11.32 -7.78
C PRO A 25 13.87 12.51 -7.18
N LEU A 26 14.70 12.25 -6.16
CA LEU A 26 15.37 13.30 -5.39
C LEU A 26 16.84 13.51 -5.79
N GLY A 27 17.40 12.68 -6.68
CA GLY A 27 18.78 12.82 -7.15
C GLY A 27 19.19 11.79 -8.22
N PRO A 28 20.38 11.93 -8.84
CA PRO A 28 20.77 11.22 -10.07
C PRO A 28 20.85 9.70 -9.96
N SER A 29 21.05 9.19 -8.74
CA SER A 29 21.07 7.77 -8.41
C SER A 29 19.82 7.32 -7.64
N SER A 30 18.80 8.18 -7.53
CA SER A 30 17.54 7.79 -6.90
C SER A 30 16.81 6.79 -7.78
N PRO A 31 16.15 5.78 -7.18
CA PRO A 31 15.29 4.90 -7.95
C PRO A 31 14.10 5.64 -8.57
N PRO A 32 13.43 5.03 -9.55
CA PRO A 32 12.13 5.48 -10.01
C PRO A 32 11.18 5.68 -8.84
N THR A 33 10.30 6.67 -8.97
CA THR A 33 9.32 6.96 -7.93
C THR A 33 8.38 5.80 -7.71
N ARG A 34 7.92 5.68 -6.47
CA ARG A 34 6.82 4.80 -6.14
C ARG A 34 5.55 5.63 -6.03
N ASP A 35 4.48 5.16 -6.67
CA ASP A 35 3.18 5.75 -6.43
C ASP A 35 2.74 5.39 -5.00
N GLU A 36 2.39 6.41 -4.22
CA GLU A 36 1.93 6.21 -2.84
C GLU A 36 0.42 6.01 -2.77
N ARG A 37 -0.29 6.12 -3.91
CA ARG A 37 -1.73 5.85 -4.08
C ARG A 37 -2.04 4.35 -4.15
N ALA A 38 -1.35 3.55 -3.36
CA ALA A 38 -1.53 2.12 -3.23
C ALA A 38 -1.83 1.73 -1.79
N CYS A 39 -2.47 0.58 -1.59
CA CYS A 39 -2.77 0.02 -0.28
C CYS A 39 -1.59 -0.81 0.21
N ARG A 40 -0.72 -0.23 1.04
CA ARG A 40 0.32 -0.97 1.79
C ARG A 40 -0.25 -1.42 3.12
N ILE A 41 -0.56 -2.71 3.22
CA ILE A 41 -1.38 -3.26 4.31
C ILE A 41 -0.78 -2.93 5.68
N LEU A 42 0.53 -3.12 5.86
CA LEU A 42 1.21 -2.85 7.13
C LEU A 42 1.19 -1.38 7.55
N ASP A 43 1.43 -0.47 6.61
CA ASP A 43 1.47 0.96 6.89
C ASP A 43 0.11 1.45 7.40
N ILE A 44 -0.95 0.91 6.80
CA ILE A 44 -2.33 1.22 7.18
C ILE A 44 -2.69 0.57 8.51
N CYS A 45 -2.25 -0.67 8.78
CA CYS A 45 -2.46 -1.35 10.05
C CYS A 45 -1.94 -0.52 11.24
N MET A 46 -0.82 0.19 11.08
CA MET A 46 -0.29 1.09 12.12
C MET A 46 -1.22 2.29 12.41
N SER A 47 -2.08 2.68 11.46
CA SER A 47 -3.03 3.78 11.62
C SER A 47 -4.37 3.35 12.26
N LEU A 48 -4.68 2.05 12.31
CA LEU A 48 -5.96 1.55 12.83
C LEU A 48 -6.21 1.92 14.31
N PRO A 49 -5.24 1.79 15.25
CA PRO A 49 -5.44 2.20 16.64
C PRO A 49 -5.85 3.67 16.77
N VAL A 50 -5.24 4.54 15.97
CA VAL A 50 -5.51 5.97 15.94
C VAL A 50 -6.92 6.23 15.41
N LEU A 51 -7.30 5.60 14.30
CA LEU A 51 -8.66 5.68 13.73
C LEU A 51 -9.72 5.25 14.75
N ARG A 52 -9.45 4.18 15.52
CA ARG A 52 -10.34 3.73 16.59
C ARG A 52 -10.46 4.76 17.70
N GLN A 53 -9.35 5.35 18.15
CA GLN A 53 -9.37 6.37 19.20
C GLN A 53 -10.20 7.60 18.81
N PHE A 54 -10.26 7.92 17.51
CA PHE A 54 -11.11 8.99 16.97
C PHE A 54 -12.56 8.56 16.69
N GLY A 55 -12.95 7.33 17.02
CA GLY A 55 -14.32 6.83 16.81
C GLY A 55 -14.66 6.47 15.36
N LEU A 56 -13.66 6.36 14.47
CA LEU A 56 -13.85 6.02 13.05
C LEU A 56 -14.00 4.50 12.85
N PHE A 57 -14.92 3.87 13.59
CA PHE A 57 -15.10 2.42 13.60
C PHE A 57 -15.56 1.86 12.25
N THR A 58 -16.44 2.58 11.55
CA THR A 58 -16.90 2.18 10.21
C THR A 58 -15.74 2.07 9.22
N MET A 59 -14.82 3.03 9.27
CA MET A 59 -13.61 3.04 8.43
C MET A 59 -12.74 1.81 8.69
N VAL A 60 -12.45 1.54 9.96
CA VAL A 60 -11.68 0.37 10.39
C VAL A 60 -12.36 -0.92 9.93
N ARG A 61 -13.66 -1.07 10.17
CA ARG A 61 -14.44 -2.26 9.78
C ARG A 61 -14.34 -2.53 8.28
N ARG A 62 -14.48 -1.49 7.47
CA ARG A 62 -14.43 -1.59 6.01
C ARG A 62 -13.05 -1.95 5.48
N PHE A 63 -12.01 -1.41 6.10
CA PHE A 63 -10.64 -1.82 5.77
C PHE A 63 -10.37 -3.28 6.14
N LEU A 64 -10.85 -3.74 7.30
CA LEU A 64 -10.73 -5.15 7.68
C LEU A 64 -11.52 -6.07 6.75
N GLU A 65 -12.68 -5.64 6.27
CA GLU A 65 -13.45 -6.36 5.25
C GLU A 65 -12.72 -6.42 3.90
N TYR A 66 -12.09 -5.32 3.49
CA TYR A 66 -11.21 -5.27 2.33
C TYR A 66 -10.06 -6.30 2.46
N VAL A 67 -9.31 -6.28 3.57
CA VAL A 67 -8.20 -7.23 3.81
C VAL A 67 -8.70 -8.68 3.86
N LYS A 68 -9.83 -8.93 4.52
CA LYS A 68 -10.47 -10.25 4.56
C LYS A 68 -10.76 -10.77 3.14
N ASN A 69 -11.30 -9.92 2.26
CA ASN A 69 -11.59 -10.29 0.88
C ASN A 69 -10.31 -10.61 0.09
N LEU A 70 -9.22 -9.88 0.33
CA LEU A 70 -7.90 -10.19 -0.24
C LEU A 70 -7.38 -11.56 0.23
N CYS A 71 -7.49 -11.87 1.52
CA CYS A 71 -7.10 -13.17 2.05
C CYS A 71 -7.87 -14.32 1.37
N PHE A 72 -9.18 -14.15 1.17
CA PHE A 72 -10.01 -15.16 0.52
C PHE A 72 -9.67 -15.31 -0.96
N SER A 73 -9.45 -14.20 -1.68
CA SER A 73 -9.15 -14.25 -3.11
C SER A 73 -7.74 -14.79 -3.41
N SER A 74 -6.79 -14.58 -2.50
CA SER A 74 -5.40 -15.03 -2.67
C SER A 74 -5.08 -16.40 -2.05
N GLY A 75 -6.08 -17.10 -1.51
CA GLY A 75 -5.87 -18.39 -0.83
C GLY A 75 -4.93 -18.26 0.37
N MET A 76 -5.09 -17.19 1.16
CA MET A 76 -4.24 -16.81 2.30
C MET A 76 -2.82 -16.36 1.96
N ASN A 77 -2.43 -16.34 0.67
CA ASN A 77 -1.14 -15.82 0.23
C ASN A 77 -1.24 -14.31 -0.09
N VAL A 78 -1.34 -13.50 0.95
CA VAL A 78 -1.54 -12.05 0.82
C VAL A 78 -0.23 -11.34 0.48
N ARG A 79 -0.25 -10.47 -0.53
CA ARG A 79 0.91 -9.62 -0.88
C ARG A 79 0.98 -8.39 0.04
N PRO A 80 2.15 -7.77 0.21
CA PRO A 80 2.25 -6.57 1.06
C PRO A 80 1.51 -5.35 0.51
N VAL A 81 1.32 -5.26 -0.81
CA VAL A 81 0.80 -4.09 -1.51
C VAL A 81 -0.26 -4.49 -2.54
N TYR A 82 -1.35 -3.74 -2.56
CA TYR A 82 -2.48 -3.89 -3.48
C TYR A 82 -2.93 -2.54 -4.05
N SER A 83 -3.65 -2.58 -5.18
CA SER A 83 -4.42 -1.45 -5.67
C SER A 83 -5.57 -1.12 -4.72
N LEU A 84 -6.23 0.03 -4.89
CA LEU A 84 -7.38 0.41 -4.06
C LEU A 84 -8.56 -0.56 -4.19
N ILE A 85 -8.66 -1.24 -5.34
CA ILE A 85 -9.71 -2.22 -5.65
C ILE A 85 -9.28 -3.67 -5.41
N GLY A 86 -8.05 -3.90 -4.95
CA GLY A 86 -7.57 -5.22 -4.55
C GLY A 86 -6.74 -5.98 -5.59
N ASP A 87 -6.30 -5.33 -6.67
CA ASP A 87 -5.39 -5.94 -7.64
C ASP A 87 -3.99 -6.04 -7.07
N SER A 88 -3.35 -7.18 -7.31
CA SER A 88 -1.99 -7.47 -6.85
C SER A 88 -0.92 -7.18 -7.91
N ASP A 89 -1.34 -6.84 -9.13
CA ASP A 89 -0.49 -6.47 -10.25
C ASP A 89 -1.16 -5.34 -11.05
N VAL A 90 -0.60 -4.14 -10.95
CA VAL A 90 -1.03 -2.94 -11.66
C VAL A 90 0.18 -2.36 -12.38
N PRO A 91 0.15 -2.24 -13.72
CA PRO A 91 1.28 -1.72 -14.46
C PRO A 91 1.62 -0.30 -14.03
N GLY A 92 2.92 0.02 -14.00
CA GLY A 92 3.39 1.37 -13.84
C GLY A 92 3.37 2.12 -15.18
N GLU A 93 3.14 3.42 -15.13
CA GLU A 93 3.18 4.33 -16.27
C GLU A 93 4.20 5.44 -16.04
N ARG A 94 5.04 5.71 -17.05
CA ARG A 94 5.97 6.85 -17.03
C ARG A 94 5.22 8.14 -17.33
N VAL A 95 5.39 9.11 -16.45
CA VAL A 95 4.76 10.43 -16.52
C VAL A 95 5.72 11.41 -17.17
N ILE A 96 5.75 11.42 -18.50
CA ILE A 96 6.72 12.23 -19.29
C ILE A 96 6.58 13.76 -19.08
N TYR A 97 5.45 14.22 -18.56
CA TYR A 97 5.19 15.63 -18.27
C TYR A 97 5.61 16.06 -16.86
N LEU A 98 5.99 15.11 -16.00
CA LEU A 98 6.57 15.40 -14.68
C LEU A 98 8.07 15.13 -14.71
N ALA A 99 8.86 16.18 -14.57
CA ALA A 99 10.29 16.06 -14.34
C ALA A 99 10.56 15.80 -12.86
N GLY A 100 11.53 14.94 -12.54
CA GLY A 100 11.99 14.80 -11.18
C GLY A 100 12.73 16.05 -10.67
N TYR A 101 13.20 16.01 -9.42
CA TYR A 101 13.87 17.15 -8.82
C TYR A 101 15.08 17.58 -9.66
N GLN A 102 15.11 18.83 -10.12
CA GLN A 102 16.11 19.36 -11.06
C GLN A 102 16.21 18.63 -12.40
N GLY A 103 15.11 18.04 -12.89
CA GLY A 103 15.10 17.31 -14.17
C GLY A 103 15.63 15.88 -14.09
N VAL A 104 15.79 15.35 -12.88
CA VAL A 104 16.47 14.08 -12.64
C VAL A 104 15.48 12.92 -12.52
N GLY A 105 15.75 11.85 -13.27
CA GLY A 105 15.05 10.58 -13.15
C GLY A 105 13.61 10.61 -13.67
N GLU A 106 13.09 9.43 -13.99
CA GLU A 106 11.73 9.28 -14.49
C GLU A 106 10.72 9.28 -13.34
N VAL A 107 9.62 10.02 -13.50
CA VAL A 107 8.46 9.91 -12.63
C VAL A 107 7.57 8.80 -13.15
N VAL A 108 7.27 7.85 -12.28
CA VAL A 108 6.43 6.69 -12.57
C VAL A 108 5.27 6.66 -11.58
N VAL A 109 4.06 6.44 -12.10
CA VAL A 109 2.81 6.29 -11.33
C VAL A 109 2.24 4.89 -11.52
N GLY A 110 1.36 4.45 -10.61
CA GLY A 110 0.91 3.06 -10.54
C GLY A 110 2.00 2.13 -10.01
N GLY A 111 2.08 0.91 -10.56
CA GLY A 111 3.16 -0.01 -10.22
C GLY A 111 2.94 -0.80 -8.93
N VAL A 112 1.89 -1.60 -8.89
CA VAL A 112 1.67 -2.61 -7.85
C VAL A 112 2.14 -3.95 -8.42
N GLY A 113 2.89 -4.75 -7.66
CA GLY A 113 3.29 -6.10 -8.11
C GLY A 113 4.80 -6.31 -8.32
N GLU A 114 5.16 -7.55 -8.64
CA GLU A 114 6.56 -8.03 -8.73
C GLU A 114 7.36 -7.34 -9.85
N GLY A 115 6.71 -7.04 -10.98
CA GLY A 115 7.36 -6.37 -12.11
C GLY A 115 7.83 -4.96 -11.79
N TYR A 116 7.17 -4.29 -10.85
CA TYR A 116 7.49 -2.92 -10.44
C TYR A 116 8.53 -2.87 -9.31
N ALA A 117 8.49 -3.83 -8.39
CA ALA A 117 9.45 -3.92 -7.28
C ALA A 117 10.91 -4.07 -7.74
N ARG A 118 11.12 -4.63 -8.94
CA ARG A 118 12.44 -4.85 -9.54
C ARG A 118 13.11 -3.59 -10.10
N GLN A 119 12.43 -2.45 -10.17
CA GLN A 119 12.99 -1.21 -10.70
C GLN A 119 13.66 -0.32 -9.63
N GLY A 120 13.60 -0.70 -8.34
CA GLY A 120 14.43 -0.09 -7.28
C GLY A 120 15.90 -0.50 -7.38
N PRO A 121 16.84 0.17 -6.68
CA PRO A 121 18.24 -0.20 -6.73
C PRO A 121 18.37 -1.60 -6.10
N SER A 122 19.22 -2.45 -6.69
CA SER A 122 19.54 -3.77 -6.18
C SER A 122 20.13 -3.66 -4.76
N GLY A 123 19.28 -3.63 -3.73
CA GLY A 123 19.72 -3.42 -2.35
C GLY A 123 18.70 -2.83 -1.37
N ASP A 124 17.45 -2.52 -1.75
CA ASP A 124 16.43 -2.17 -0.75
C ASP A 124 16.03 -3.44 0.04
N PRO A 125 16.30 -3.53 1.35
CA PRO A 125 15.92 -4.68 2.16
C PRO A 125 14.40 -4.89 2.25
N ARG A 126 13.59 -3.88 1.85
CA ARG A 126 12.12 -4.01 1.69
C ARG A 126 11.70 -4.57 0.33
N ALA A 127 12.63 -4.69 -0.63
CA ALA A 127 12.37 -5.18 -1.98
C ALA A 127 12.45 -6.71 -2.10
N ASN A 128 12.86 -7.43 -1.05
CA ASN A 128 12.77 -8.89 -1.06
C ASN A 128 11.34 -9.37 -0.75
N ILE A 129 10.43 -9.11 -1.70
CA ILE A 129 9.02 -9.55 -1.70
C ILE A 129 8.91 -11.08 -1.96
N ASN A 130 10.05 -11.79 -2.03
CA ASN A 130 10.13 -13.24 -2.20
C ASN A 130 10.62 -13.96 -0.92
N ASP A 131 10.68 -13.29 0.24
CA ASP A 131 11.00 -13.98 1.49
C ASP A 131 9.86 -14.94 1.87
N PRO A 132 10.12 -16.25 2.02
CA PRO A 132 9.10 -17.26 2.36
C PRO A 132 8.44 -17.05 3.74
N ASN A 133 8.81 -16.01 4.50
CA ASN A 133 8.14 -15.59 5.74
C ASN A 133 6.95 -14.62 5.54
N ILE A 134 6.67 -14.19 4.30
CA ILE A 134 5.48 -13.40 3.90
C ILE A 134 4.10 -14.00 4.27
N PRO A 135 3.88 -15.34 4.40
CA PRO A 135 2.63 -15.87 4.95
C PRO A 135 2.26 -15.38 6.36
N MET A 136 3.20 -14.78 7.11
CA MET A 136 2.90 -14.14 8.40
C MET A 136 1.94 -12.94 8.28
N TYR A 137 1.79 -12.30 7.12
CA TYR A 137 0.87 -11.17 6.98
C TYR A 137 -0.60 -11.59 7.06
N GLY A 138 -0.96 -12.75 6.51
CA GLY A 138 -2.30 -13.29 6.66
C GLY A 138 -2.65 -13.56 8.13
N LEU A 139 -1.70 -14.15 8.87
CA LEU A 139 -1.85 -14.43 10.30
C LEU A 139 -1.83 -13.16 11.16
N PHE A 140 -1.02 -12.16 10.82
CA PHE A 140 -0.95 -10.87 11.50
C PHE A 140 -2.19 -10.01 11.24
N CYS A 141 -2.74 -10.04 10.02
CA CYS A 141 -4.00 -9.36 9.69
C CYS A 141 -5.20 -10.00 10.38
N ILE A 142 -5.22 -11.34 10.50
CA ILE A 142 -6.23 -12.05 11.29
C ILE A 142 -6.03 -11.80 12.79
N ALA A 143 -4.80 -11.80 13.30
CA ALA A 143 -4.49 -11.53 14.70
C ALA A 143 -4.80 -10.08 15.09
N LEU A 144 -4.55 -9.12 14.19
CA LEU A 144 -5.03 -7.75 14.35
C LEU A 144 -6.55 -7.72 14.28
N ALA A 145 -7.22 -8.38 13.34
CA ALA A 145 -8.68 -8.41 13.31
C ALA A 145 -9.27 -9.00 14.61
N HIS A 146 -8.68 -10.05 15.18
CA HIS A 146 -9.13 -10.66 16.44
C HIS A 146 -8.82 -9.80 17.67
N GLY A 147 -7.57 -9.37 17.87
CA GLY A 147 -7.17 -8.54 19.01
C GLY A 147 -7.72 -7.11 18.97
N PHE A 148 -8.44 -6.73 17.91
CA PHE A 148 -9.06 -5.42 17.76
C PHE A 148 -10.56 -5.42 18.12
N PHE A 149 -11.23 -6.58 18.13
CA PHE A 149 -12.66 -6.72 18.47
C PHE A 149 -12.94 -7.40 19.82
N ASP A 150 -11.95 -8.04 20.44
CA ASP A 150 -11.94 -8.35 21.87
C ASP A 150 -11.48 -7.14 22.70
#